data_AF-A0A9Q0YJ39-F1
#
_entry.id   AF-A0A9Q0YJ39-F1
#
_cell.length_a   1.000
_cell.length_b   1.000
_cell.length_c   1.000
_cell.angle_alpha   90.00
_cell.angle_beta   90.00
_cell.angle_gamma   90.00
#
_symmetry.space_group_name_H-M   'P 1'
#
loop_
_entity.id
_entity.type
_entity.pdbx_description
1 polymer ?
#
loop_
_entity_poly.entity_id
_entity_poly.type
_entity_poly.pdbx_seq_one_letter_code
_entity_poly.pdbx_strand_id
1 'polypeptide(L)'
;MPPIIELLRNSLGFSGSYLVLGAILWNAIICGMLLKETETGVTNERNFKENRNIDKREEESFGENGKTPILLSFLDISPIRKHPNFVYFVILDTLLYHNFVVWAIFLVSFGKSVGLKPEEAVLLSTAGGVGGCIGKITVVATFYIDRMNALTSSLIPAIICNVGLLGYICSNDEYLLLMCSSLCGFSFAFTESALSGMVPRYVCRFHFRRGSTIFYVTDGIFTQLGCIIAGR
;
A
#
# COMPACT_ATOMS: atom_id res chain seq x y z
N MET A 1 11.73 -6.20 8.93
CA MET A 1 11.21 -7.22 9.87
C MET A 1 11.88 -8.60 9.76
N PRO A 2 12.25 -9.13 8.58
CA PRO A 2 12.80 -10.48 8.47
C PRO A 2 13.99 -10.80 9.40
N PRO A 3 14.99 -9.91 9.59
CA PRO A 3 16.13 -10.21 10.47
C PRO A 3 15.77 -10.27 11.94
N ILE A 4 14.84 -9.41 12.38
CA ILE A 4 14.40 -9.35 13.78
C ILE A 4 13.60 -10.62 14.12
N ILE A 5 12.73 -11.07 13.21
CA ILE A 5 11.96 -12.31 13.39
C ILE A 5 12.88 -13.52 13.40
N GLU A 6 13.92 -13.56 12.55
CA GLU A 6 14.89 -14.66 12.56
C GLU A 6 15.73 -14.69 13.85
N LEU A 7 16.13 -13.52 14.36
CA LEU A 7 16.83 -13.40 15.64
C LEU A 7 15.95 -13.81 16.84
N LEU A 8 14.68 -13.37 16.84
CA LEU A 8 13.69 -13.79 17.84
C LEU A 8 13.46 -15.30 17.77
N ARG A 9 13.37 -15.88 16.56
CA ARG A 9 13.18 -17.32 16.36
C ARG A 9 14.36 -18.11 16.91
N ASN A 10 15.58 -17.65 16.66
CA ASN A 10 16.79 -18.34 17.09
C ASN A 10 16.99 -18.30 18.62
N SER A 11 16.48 -17.27 19.30
CA SER A 11 16.64 -17.09 20.75
C SER A 11 15.47 -17.62 21.59
N LEU A 12 14.23 -17.36 21.17
CA LEU A 12 13.01 -17.63 21.94
C LEU A 12 12.16 -18.77 21.36
N GLY A 13 12.58 -19.35 20.24
CA GLY A 13 11.79 -20.30 19.46
C GLY A 13 10.58 -19.65 18.79
N PHE A 14 9.78 -20.48 18.10
CA PHE A 14 8.59 -20.01 17.39
C PHE A 14 7.54 -19.42 18.33
N SER A 15 7.20 -20.11 19.42
CA SER A 15 6.17 -19.68 20.37
C SER A 15 6.49 -18.33 21.02
N GLY A 16 7.75 -18.13 21.44
CA GLY A 16 8.18 -16.87 22.03
C GLY A 16 8.20 -15.71 21.02
N SER A 17 8.60 -15.97 19.77
CA SER A 17 8.59 -14.96 18.70
C SER A 17 7.17 -14.44 18.41
N TYR A 18 6.18 -15.34 18.33
CA TYR A 18 4.78 -14.96 18.11
C TYR A 18 4.19 -14.20 19.31
N LEU A 19 4.60 -14.54 20.53
CA LEU A 19 4.16 -13.81 21.73
C LEU A 19 4.64 -12.35 21.70
N VAL A 20 5.91 -12.11 21.34
CA VAL A 20 6.46 -10.74 21.20
C VAL A 20 5.74 -9.97 20.09
N LEU A 21 5.49 -10.59 18.93
CA LEU A 21 4.72 -9.96 17.85
C LEU A 21 3.29 -9.62 18.30
N GLY A 22 2.63 -10.52 19.03
CA GLY A 22 1.31 -10.30 19.60
C GLY A 22 1.28 -9.14 20.60
N ALA A 23 2.32 -9.00 21.43
CA ALA A 23 2.45 -7.89 22.37
C ALA A 23 2.62 -6.53 21.65
N ILE A 24 3.39 -6.48 20.57
CA ILE A 24 3.52 -5.28 19.74
C ILE A 24 2.18 -4.90 19.09
N LEU A 25 1.42 -5.89 18.59
CA LEU A 25 0.09 -5.65 18.03
C LEU A 25 -0.92 -5.14 19.08
N TRP A 26 -0.84 -5.60 20.33
CA TRP A 26 -1.66 -5.08 21.42
C TRP A 26 -1.40 -3.60 21.70
N ASN A 27 -0.15 -3.15 21.60
CA ASN A 27 0.16 -1.72 21.70
C ASN A 27 -0.51 -0.90 20.59
N ALA A 28 -0.68 -1.45 19.39
CA ALA A 28 -1.39 -0.77 18.31
C ALA A 28 -2.89 -0.58 18.62
N ILE A 29 -3.52 -1.51 19.35
CA ILE A 29 -4.91 -1.37 19.81
C ILE A 29 -5.03 -0.19 20.78
N ILE A 30 -4.09 -0.08 21.74
CA ILE A 30 -4.07 1.02 22.70
C ILE A 30 -3.89 2.36 21.96
N CYS A 31 -2.96 2.43 21.00
CA CYS A 31 -2.79 3.62 20.15
C CYS A 31 -4.08 3.96 19.39
N GLY A 32 -4.78 2.96 18.83
CA GLY A 32 -6.05 3.14 18.14
C GLY A 32 -7.17 3.65 19.04
N MET A 33 -7.24 3.17 20.28
CA MET A 33 -8.20 3.67 21.28
C MET A 33 -7.88 5.11 21.74
N LEU A 34 -6.61 5.49 21.74
CA LEU A 34 -6.16 6.85 22.09
C LEU A 34 -6.39 7.87 20.97
N LEU A 35 -6.61 7.41 19.72
CA LEU A 35 -7.10 8.26 18.62
C LEU A 35 -8.57 8.63 18.87
N LYS A 36 -8.80 9.48 19.87
CA LYS A 36 -10.06 10.17 20.09
C LYS A 36 -10.27 11.15 18.93
N GLU A 37 -11.49 11.24 18.40
CA GLU A 37 -11.87 12.30 17.46
C GLU A 37 -11.41 13.64 18.05
N THR A 38 -10.41 14.25 17.43
CA THR A 38 -9.87 15.51 17.93
C THR A 38 -10.91 16.58 17.63
N GLU A 39 -11.60 17.06 18.67
CA GLU A 39 -12.52 18.20 18.67
C GLU A 39 -11.82 19.55 18.39
N THR A 40 -10.71 19.57 17.65
CA THR A 40 -10.10 20.80 17.15
C THR A 40 -10.82 21.26 15.89
N GLY A 41 -12.09 21.62 16.07
CA GLY A 41 -12.98 22.08 15.02
C GLY A 41 -14.34 22.52 15.51
N VAL A 42 -14.46 23.14 16.69
CA VAL A 42 -15.69 23.82 17.13
C VAL A 42 -16.13 24.91 16.13
N THR A 43 -15.24 25.38 15.25
CA THR A 43 -15.55 26.25 14.10
C THR A 43 -16.07 25.46 12.87
N ASN A 44 -15.89 24.15 12.84
CA ASN A 44 -16.23 23.26 11.72
C ASN A 44 -17.56 22.53 11.94
N GLU A 45 -18.14 22.48 13.15
CA GLU A 45 -19.45 21.84 13.36
C GLU A 45 -20.60 22.51 12.59
N ARG A 46 -20.53 23.83 12.35
CA ARG A 46 -21.50 24.52 11.48
C ARG A 46 -21.31 24.12 10.02
N ASN A 47 -20.07 24.11 9.52
CA ASN A 47 -19.76 23.66 8.16
C ASN A 47 -19.97 22.16 7.94
N PHE A 48 -19.82 21.31 8.96
CA PHE A 48 -20.06 19.87 8.88
C PHE A 48 -21.55 19.52 9.02
N LYS A 49 -22.33 20.27 9.82
CA LYS A 49 -23.79 20.16 9.84
C LYS A 49 -24.41 20.74 8.56
N GLU A 50 -23.87 21.83 8.03
CA GLU A 50 -24.27 22.43 6.75
C GLU A 50 -23.89 21.52 5.58
N ASN A 51 -22.67 20.97 5.53
CA ASN A 51 -22.29 19.95 4.54
C ASN A 51 -23.05 18.64 4.71
N ARG A 52 -23.35 18.17 5.95
CA ARG A 52 -24.27 17.03 6.14
C ARG A 52 -25.68 17.33 5.68
N ASN A 53 -26.15 18.57 5.78
CA ASN A 53 -27.49 18.95 5.33
C ASN A 53 -27.53 19.14 3.81
N ILE A 54 -26.42 19.53 3.18
CA ILE A 54 -26.24 19.58 1.72
C ILE A 54 -26.10 18.15 1.17
N ASP A 55 -25.23 17.31 1.76
CA ASP A 55 -25.07 15.90 1.40
C ASP A 55 -26.38 15.12 1.62
N LYS A 56 -27.12 15.38 2.72
CA LYS A 56 -28.44 14.77 2.95
C LYS A 56 -29.51 15.29 2.00
N ARG A 57 -29.52 16.59 1.65
CA ARG A 57 -30.47 17.13 0.65
C ARG A 57 -30.17 16.62 -0.76
N GLU A 58 -28.91 16.41 -1.11
CA GLU A 58 -28.52 15.82 -2.39
C GLU A 58 -28.77 14.30 -2.41
N GLU A 59 -28.54 13.57 -1.31
CA GLU A 59 -28.93 12.15 -1.16
C GLU A 59 -30.46 11.96 -1.18
N GLU A 60 -31.24 12.87 -0.58
CA GLU A 60 -32.72 12.87 -0.64
C GLU A 60 -33.25 13.24 -2.05
N SER A 61 -32.52 14.06 -2.82
CA SER A 61 -32.92 14.41 -4.20
C SER A 61 -32.63 13.32 -5.24
N PHE A 62 -31.78 12.34 -4.91
CA PHE A 62 -31.37 11.26 -5.83
C PHE A 62 -31.77 9.84 -5.38
N GLY A 63 -32.54 9.70 -4.29
CA GLY A 63 -32.77 8.38 -3.69
C GLY A 63 -34.04 8.24 -2.83
N GLU A 64 -35.21 8.59 -3.36
CA GLU A 64 -36.44 7.93 -2.91
C GLU A 64 -36.42 6.48 -3.42
N ASN A 65 -35.82 5.58 -2.65
CA ASN A 65 -36.37 4.24 -2.39
C ASN A 65 -35.50 3.43 -1.42
N GLY A 66 -36.10 3.12 -0.27
CA GLY A 66 -35.85 1.87 0.47
C GLY A 66 -34.56 1.81 1.28
N LYS A 67 -34.71 1.56 2.59
CA LYS A 67 -33.64 1.16 3.50
C LYS A 67 -32.89 -0.04 2.92
N THR A 68 -31.77 0.18 2.23
CA THR A 68 -30.93 -0.91 1.73
C THR A 68 -30.14 -1.51 2.90
N PRO A 69 -30.00 -2.84 2.97
CA PRO A 69 -29.21 -3.48 4.01
C PRO A 69 -27.76 -3.02 3.90
N ILE A 70 -27.07 -2.90 5.04
CA ILE A 70 -25.67 -2.42 5.17
C ILE A 70 -24.75 -3.00 4.09
N LEU A 71 -24.95 -4.27 3.74
CA LEU A 71 -24.20 -5.03 2.73
C LEU A 71 -24.35 -4.51 1.29
N LEU A 72 -25.51 -3.98 0.92
CA LEU A 72 -25.75 -3.36 -0.39
C LEU A 72 -25.19 -1.93 -0.47
N SER A 73 -25.05 -1.23 0.66
CA SER A 73 -24.35 0.07 0.69
C SER A 73 -22.84 -0.07 0.46
N PHE A 74 -22.24 -1.22 0.82
CA PHE A 74 -20.86 -1.55 0.49
C PHE A 74 -20.63 -1.81 -1.00
N LEU A 75 -21.70 -2.18 -1.72
CA LEU A 75 -21.70 -2.48 -3.17
C LEU A 75 -22.09 -1.27 -4.03
N ASP A 76 -22.13 -0.06 -3.46
CA ASP A 76 -22.41 1.14 -4.24
C ASP A 76 -21.19 1.52 -5.12
N ILE A 77 -21.24 1.07 -6.37
CA ILE A 77 -20.23 1.27 -7.44
C ILE A 77 -20.27 2.70 -8.00
N SER A 78 -21.03 3.62 -7.40
CA SER A 78 -21.12 5.02 -7.80
C SER A 78 -19.78 5.72 -8.13
N PRO A 79 -18.68 5.52 -7.36
CA PRO A 79 -17.38 6.12 -7.68
C PRO A 79 -16.79 5.62 -9.02
N ILE A 80 -16.89 4.32 -9.29
CA ILE A 80 -16.39 3.67 -10.52
C ILE A 80 -17.15 4.19 -11.75
N ARG A 81 -18.48 4.37 -11.64
CA ARG A 81 -19.30 4.82 -12.77
C ARG A 81 -19.11 6.32 -13.08
N LYS A 82 -18.96 7.15 -12.05
CA LYS A 82 -18.86 8.61 -12.21
C LYS A 82 -17.44 9.08 -12.53
N HIS A 83 -16.42 8.30 -12.17
CA HIS A 83 -15.02 8.66 -12.37
C HIS A 83 -14.29 7.59 -13.19
N PRO A 84 -14.35 7.62 -14.54
CA PRO A 84 -13.70 6.59 -15.37
C PRO A 84 -12.17 6.55 -15.17
N ASN A 85 -11.54 7.70 -14.93
CA ASN A 85 -10.10 7.77 -14.63
C ASN A 85 -9.72 7.04 -13.33
N PHE A 86 -10.64 6.97 -12.36
CA PHE A 86 -10.41 6.22 -11.12
C PHE A 86 -10.32 4.71 -11.38
N VAL A 87 -11.07 4.19 -12.36
CA VAL A 87 -11.02 2.77 -12.72
C VAL A 87 -9.66 2.39 -13.30
N TYR A 88 -9.14 3.19 -14.24
CA TYR A 88 -7.80 2.98 -14.78
C TYR A 88 -6.73 3.05 -13.71
N PHE A 89 -6.86 4.01 -12.79
CA PHE A 89 -5.98 4.15 -11.64
C PHE A 89 -5.98 2.91 -10.74
N VAL A 90 -7.16 2.39 -10.37
CA VAL A 90 -7.30 1.17 -9.55
C VAL A 90 -6.66 -0.03 -10.25
N ILE A 91 -6.87 -0.20 -11.56
CA ILE A 91 -6.29 -1.31 -12.33
C ILE A 91 -4.75 -1.21 -12.34
N LEU A 92 -4.20 -0.02 -12.59
CA LEU A 92 -2.75 0.20 -12.60
C LEU A 92 -2.13 -0.07 -11.24
N ASP A 93 -2.74 0.45 -10.17
CA ASP A 93 -2.29 0.23 -8.80
C ASP A 93 -2.29 -1.26 -8.43
N THR A 94 -3.39 -1.96 -8.74
CA THR A 94 -3.52 -3.40 -8.50
C THR A 94 -2.42 -4.21 -9.18
N LEU A 95 -2.10 -3.89 -10.44
CA LEU A 95 -1.01 -4.56 -11.18
C LEU A 95 0.36 -4.29 -10.55
N LEU A 96 0.62 -3.06 -10.13
CA LEU A 96 1.88 -2.66 -9.51
C LEU A 96 2.04 -3.31 -8.13
N TYR A 97 0.98 -3.34 -7.34
CA TYR A 97 0.97 -3.97 -6.02
C TYR A 97 1.16 -5.49 -6.13
N HIS A 98 0.51 -6.14 -7.10
CA HIS A 98 0.73 -7.55 -7.37
C HIS A 98 2.22 -7.86 -7.66
N ASN A 99 2.87 -7.07 -8.51
CA ASN A 99 4.30 -7.21 -8.79
C ASN A 99 5.15 -7.05 -7.53
N PHE A 100 4.82 -6.08 -6.68
CA PHE A 100 5.50 -5.88 -5.40
C PHE A 100 5.37 -7.09 -4.47
N VAL A 101 4.16 -7.64 -4.32
CA VAL A 101 3.90 -8.80 -3.44
C VAL A 101 4.67 -10.03 -3.92
N VAL A 102 4.60 -10.32 -5.22
CA VAL A 102 5.33 -11.42 -5.85
C VAL A 102 6.83 -11.25 -5.65
N TRP A 103 7.37 -10.07 -5.94
CA TRP A 103 8.78 -9.75 -5.70
C TRP A 103 9.16 -9.97 -4.23
N ALA A 104 8.40 -9.42 -3.29
CA ALA A 104 8.70 -9.51 -1.86
C ALA A 104 8.69 -10.96 -1.33
N ILE A 105 7.75 -11.80 -1.80
CA ILE A 105 7.64 -13.21 -1.39
C ILE A 105 8.79 -14.03 -1.96
N PHE A 106 9.10 -13.88 -3.25
CA PHE A 106 10.11 -14.72 -3.90
C PHE A 106 11.54 -14.25 -3.69
N LEU A 107 11.78 -13.01 -3.25
CA LEU A 107 13.12 -12.43 -3.13
C LEU A 107 14.09 -13.29 -2.31
N VAL A 108 13.65 -13.81 -1.17
CA VAL A 108 14.49 -14.65 -0.29
C VAL A 108 14.71 -16.03 -0.90
N SER A 109 13.67 -16.64 -1.47
CA SER A 109 13.77 -17.94 -2.14
C SER A 109 14.68 -17.87 -3.37
N PHE A 110 14.60 -16.76 -4.12
CA PHE A 110 15.47 -16.45 -5.24
C PHE A 110 16.93 -16.36 -4.79
N GLY A 111 17.21 -15.59 -3.71
CA GLY A 111 18.57 -15.51 -3.16
C GLY A 111 19.17 -16.88 -2.84
N LYS A 112 18.38 -17.79 -2.26
CA LYS A 112 18.79 -19.18 -2.01
C LYS A 112 19.02 -19.97 -3.29
N SER A 113 18.19 -19.78 -4.32
CA SER A 113 18.32 -20.48 -5.60
C SER A 113 19.58 -20.10 -6.38
N VAL A 114 20.06 -18.86 -6.20
CA VAL A 114 21.33 -18.37 -6.77
C VAL A 114 22.54 -18.87 -5.98
N GLY A 115 22.34 -19.49 -4.82
CA GLY A 115 23.39 -20.09 -3.98
C GLY A 115 23.87 -19.21 -2.83
N LEU A 116 23.16 -18.12 -2.50
CA LEU A 116 23.48 -17.29 -1.34
C LEU A 116 23.20 -18.05 -0.03
N LYS A 117 23.98 -17.71 1.00
CA LYS A 117 23.71 -18.27 2.34
C LYS A 117 22.33 -17.82 2.84
N PRO A 118 21.68 -18.58 3.73
CA PRO A 118 20.37 -18.21 4.27
C PRO A 118 20.33 -16.80 4.88
N GLU A 119 21.40 -16.38 5.54
CA GLU A 119 21.54 -15.05 6.15
C GLU A 119 21.63 -13.95 5.09
N GLU A 120 22.43 -14.16 4.04
CA GLU A 120 22.60 -13.25 2.91
C GLU A 120 21.30 -13.11 2.11
N ALA A 121 20.57 -14.21 1.90
CA ALA A 121 19.26 -14.20 1.24
C ALA A 121 18.22 -13.34 1.98
N VAL A 122 18.29 -13.29 3.30
CA VAL A 122 17.40 -12.46 4.14
C VAL A 122 17.85 -10.99 4.14
N LEU A 123 19.15 -10.73 3.93
CA LEU A 123 19.65 -9.37 3.74
C LEU A 123 19.10 -8.71 2.47
N LEU A 124 18.81 -9.45 1.39
CA LEU A 124 18.12 -8.88 0.22
C LEU A 124 16.79 -8.22 0.61
N SER A 125 15.93 -8.92 1.36
CA SER A 125 14.65 -8.35 1.80
C SER A 125 14.84 -7.12 2.69
N THR A 126 15.92 -7.11 3.47
CA THR A 126 16.27 -5.96 4.32
C THR A 126 16.74 -4.77 3.49
N ALA A 127 17.61 -5.01 2.49
CA ALA A 127 18.08 -3.99 1.56
C ALA A 127 16.92 -3.37 0.77
N GLY A 128 16.00 -4.20 0.26
CA GLY A 128 14.74 -3.74 -0.32
C GLY A 128 13.89 -2.91 0.64
N GLY A 129 13.79 -3.30 1.91
CA GLY A 129 13.11 -2.52 2.94
C GLY A 129 13.74 -1.15 3.18
N VAL A 130 15.08 -1.07 3.26
CA VAL A 130 15.82 0.20 3.41
C VAL A 130 15.59 1.10 2.21
N GLY A 131 15.71 0.55 0.99
CA GLY A 131 15.36 1.27 -0.23
C GLY A 131 13.93 1.80 -0.19
N GLY A 132 12.98 0.98 0.29
CA GLY A 132 11.59 1.37 0.46
C GLY A 132 11.38 2.54 1.43
N CYS A 133 12.06 2.55 2.57
CA CYS A 133 12.03 3.68 3.50
C CYS A 133 12.50 4.98 2.83
N ILE A 134 13.61 4.92 2.07
CA ILE A 134 14.11 6.06 1.30
C ILE A 134 13.08 6.50 0.26
N GLY A 135 12.44 5.54 -0.44
CA GLY A 135 11.38 5.79 -1.40
C GLY A 135 10.22 6.59 -0.81
N LYS A 136 9.71 6.20 0.36
CA LYS A 136 8.62 6.92 1.04
C LYS A 136 9.02 8.34 1.44
N ILE A 137 10.23 8.53 1.94
CA ILE A 137 10.74 9.88 2.30
C ILE A 137 10.81 10.76 1.04
N THR A 138 11.29 10.23 -0.07
CA THR A 138 11.38 10.96 -1.34
C THR A 138 10.00 11.33 -1.89
N VAL A 139 8.99 10.46 -1.75
CA VAL A 139 7.60 10.77 -2.12
C VAL A 139 7.08 11.96 -1.32
N VAL A 140 7.27 11.95 0.01
CA VAL A 140 6.83 13.06 0.88
C VAL A 140 7.48 14.37 0.45
N ALA A 141 8.79 14.37 0.18
CA ALA A 141 9.49 15.55 -0.34
C ALA A 141 8.94 16.00 -1.70
N THR A 142 8.62 15.05 -2.60
CA THR A 142 8.07 15.34 -3.93
C THR A 142 6.67 15.98 -3.85
N PHE A 143 5.81 15.50 -2.94
CA PHE A 143 4.52 16.13 -2.66
C PHE A 143 4.67 17.53 -2.08
N TYR A 144 5.66 17.76 -1.22
CA TYR A 144 5.90 19.08 -0.62
C TYR A 144 6.32 20.14 -1.65
N ILE A 145 7.02 19.73 -2.72
CA ILE A 145 7.48 20.62 -3.80
C ILE A 145 6.42 20.74 -4.92
N ASP A 146 5.25 20.11 -4.76
CA ASP A 146 4.14 20.05 -5.74
C ASP A 146 4.57 19.61 -7.16
N ARG A 147 5.58 18.73 -7.22
CA ARG A 147 6.11 18.16 -8.48
C ARG A 147 5.47 16.82 -8.83
N MET A 148 4.45 16.41 -8.07
CA MET A 148 3.81 15.10 -8.26
C MET A 148 2.87 15.13 -9.47
N ASN A 149 3.25 14.40 -10.52
CA ASN A 149 2.44 14.16 -11.72
C ASN A 149 2.29 12.66 -11.93
N ALA A 150 1.29 12.22 -12.70
CA ALA A 150 1.08 10.80 -13.03
C ALA A 150 2.30 10.13 -13.69
N LEU A 151 3.10 10.90 -14.45
CA LEU A 151 4.36 10.42 -15.02
C LEU A 151 5.44 10.26 -13.95
N THR A 152 5.60 11.26 -13.07
CA THR A 152 6.58 11.21 -11.97
C THR A 152 6.25 10.10 -10.97
N SER A 153 4.98 9.85 -10.71
CA SER A 153 4.51 8.86 -9.73
C SER A 153 4.69 7.41 -10.20
N SER A 154 4.69 7.16 -11.51
CA SER A 154 4.56 5.81 -12.04
C SER A 154 5.63 5.47 -13.08
N LEU A 155 5.94 6.37 -14.03
CA LEU A 155 6.89 6.05 -15.11
C LEU A 155 8.33 6.01 -14.61
N ILE A 156 8.77 7.02 -13.88
CA ILE A 156 10.13 7.11 -13.33
C ILE A 156 10.46 5.91 -12.43
N PRO A 157 9.65 5.60 -11.39
CA PRO A 157 9.91 4.43 -10.56
C PRO A 157 9.80 3.13 -11.36
N ALA A 158 8.84 2.97 -12.27
CA ALA A 158 8.77 1.76 -13.10
C ALA A 158 10.05 1.51 -13.92
N ILE A 159 10.67 2.55 -14.47
CA ILE A 159 11.96 2.42 -15.17
C ILE A 159 13.06 1.98 -14.19
N ILE A 160 13.15 2.61 -13.01
CA ILE A 160 14.12 2.23 -11.96
C ILE A 160 13.94 0.77 -11.54
N CYS A 161 12.69 0.33 -11.37
CA CYS A 161 12.36 -1.06 -11.04
C CYS A 161 12.80 -2.02 -12.13
N ASN A 162 12.51 -1.72 -13.40
CA ASN A 162 12.91 -2.59 -14.51
C ASN A 162 14.43 -2.71 -14.63
N VAL A 163 15.17 -1.61 -14.41
CA VAL A 163 16.63 -1.65 -14.36
C VAL A 163 17.12 -2.52 -13.20
N GLY A 164 16.52 -2.39 -12.01
CA GLY A 164 16.81 -3.27 -10.88
C GLY A 164 16.53 -4.75 -11.17
N LEU A 165 15.40 -5.03 -11.83
CA LEU A 165 14.99 -6.38 -12.23
C LEU A 165 15.93 -7.01 -13.28
N LEU A 166 16.38 -6.22 -14.26
CA LEU A 166 17.38 -6.68 -15.23
C LEU A 166 18.71 -7.03 -14.54
N GLY A 167 19.08 -6.29 -13.50
CA GLY A 167 20.28 -6.59 -12.71
C GLY A 167 20.22 -7.96 -12.02
N TYR A 168 19.03 -8.46 -11.63
CA TYR A 168 18.87 -9.83 -11.11
C TYR A 168 19.16 -10.92 -12.15
N ILE A 169 18.98 -10.61 -13.44
CA ILE A 169 19.21 -11.57 -14.54
C ILE A 169 20.69 -11.57 -14.94
N CYS A 170 21.32 -10.39 -14.94
CA CYS A 170 22.65 -10.22 -15.51
C CYS A 170 23.80 -10.59 -14.57
N SER A 171 23.57 -10.76 -13.27
CA SER A 171 24.65 -11.03 -12.31
C SER A 171 24.22 -11.87 -11.12
N ASN A 172 25.19 -12.66 -10.62
CA ASN A 172 25.09 -13.46 -9.41
C ASN A 172 25.90 -12.87 -8.24
N ASP A 173 26.47 -11.67 -8.40
CA ASP A 173 27.24 -10.99 -7.37
C ASP A 173 26.31 -10.49 -6.24
N GLU A 174 26.60 -10.89 -5.00
CA GLU A 174 25.86 -10.52 -3.79
C GLU A 174 25.66 -9.00 -3.67
N TYR A 175 26.72 -8.22 -3.89
CA TYR A 175 26.66 -6.77 -3.72
C TYR A 175 25.73 -6.12 -4.75
N LEU A 176 25.76 -6.62 -5.99
CA LEU A 176 24.89 -6.12 -7.04
C LEU A 176 23.44 -6.51 -6.78
N LEU A 177 23.19 -7.73 -6.30
CA LEU A 177 21.86 -8.19 -5.92
C LEU A 177 21.25 -7.37 -4.77
N LEU A 178 22.05 -6.96 -3.78
CA LEU A 178 21.63 -6.07 -2.70
C LEU A 178 21.27 -4.67 -3.22
N MET A 179 22.06 -4.13 -4.16
CA MET A 179 21.78 -2.85 -4.80
C MET A 179 20.50 -2.90 -5.65
N CYS A 180 20.33 -3.94 -6.46
CA CYS A 180 19.11 -4.19 -7.22
C CYS A 180 17.89 -4.30 -6.30
N SER A 181 18.02 -5.01 -5.17
CA SER A 181 16.94 -5.12 -4.20
C SER A 181 16.55 -3.78 -3.59
N SER A 182 17.55 -2.97 -3.22
CA SER A 182 17.33 -1.62 -2.70
C SER A 182 16.64 -0.72 -3.73
N LEU A 183 17.03 -0.78 -5.00
CA LEU A 183 16.42 -0.01 -6.09
C LEU A 183 14.96 -0.43 -6.36
N CYS A 184 14.70 -1.74 -6.41
CA CYS A 184 13.33 -2.25 -6.56
C CYS A 184 12.46 -1.84 -5.36
N GLY A 185 12.98 -2.01 -4.13
CA GLY A 185 12.28 -1.60 -2.91
C GLY A 185 11.97 -0.11 -2.87
N PHE A 186 12.94 0.74 -3.26
CA PHE A 186 12.74 2.18 -3.43
C PHE A 186 11.61 2.47 -4.40
N SER A 187 11.64 1.88 -5.59
CA SER A 187 10.65 2.10 -6.63
C SER A 187 9.25 1.68 -6.20
N PHE A 188 9.10 0.49 -5.62
CA PHE A 188 7.79 -0.01 -5.20
C PHE A 188 7.20 0.85 -4.09
N ALA A 189 7.97 1.16 -3.05
CA ALA A 189 7.49 1.99 -1.96
C ALA A 189 7.20 3.43 -2.40
N PHE A 190 8.00 3.97 -3.32
CA PHE A 190 7.73 5.28 -3.93
C PHE A 190 6.39 5.25 -4.67
N THR A 191 6.18 4.25 -5.53
CA THR A 191 4.98 4.15 -6.36
C THR A 191 3.72 3.94 -5.52
N GLU A 192 3.75 3.03 -4.54
CA GLU A 192 2.62 2.75 -3.64
C GLU A 192 2.20 4.00 -2.85
N SER A 193 3.18 4.72 -2.29
CA SER A 193 2.90 5.93 -1.53
C SER A 193 2.46 7.09 -2.43
N ALA A 194 3.00 7.19 -3.64
CA ALA A 194 2.57 8.20 -4.61
C ALA A 194 1.14 7.96 -5.10
N LEU A 195 0.78 6.72 -5.45
CA LEU A 195 -0.57 6.34 -5.88
C LEU A 195 -1.57 6.59 -4.75
N SER A 196 -1.30 6.10 -3.54
CA SER A 196 -2.15 6.33 -2.37
C SER A 196 -2.38 7.82 -2.10
N GLY A 197 -1.33 8.64 -2.24
CA GLY A 197 -1.44 10.10 -2.08
C GLY A 197 -2.19 10.81 -3.21
N MET A 198 -2.30 10.20 -4.40
CA MET A 198 -3.02 10.76 -5.55
C MET A 198 -4.50 10.37 -5.62
N VAL A 199 -4.98 9.43 -4.81
CA VAL A 199 -6.41 9.05 -4.77
C VAL A 199 -7.36 10.25 -4.70
N PRO A 200 -7.12 11.30 -3.86
CA PRO A 200 -7.98 12.48 -3.81
C PRO A 200 -8.04 13.31 -5.11
N ARG A 201 -7.11 13.10 -6.06
CA ARG A 201 -7.12 13.77 -7.37
C ARG A 201 -8.05 13.10 -8.38
N TYR A 202 -8.34 11.81 -8.19
CA TYR A 202 -9.18 11.03 -9.12
C TYR A 202 -10.64 10.89 -8.67
N VAL A 203 -10.92 11.14 -7.39
CA VAL A 203 -12.25 11.01 -6.80
C VAL A 203 -12.63 12.32 -6.13
N CYS A 204 -13.85 12.81 -6.38
CA CYS A 204 -14.32 14.03 -5.71
C CYS A 204 -14.53 13.82 -4.21
N ARG A 205 -14.56 14.91 -3.43
CA ARG A 205 -14.69 14.84 -1.96
C ARG A 205 -15.91 14.04 -1.49
N PHE A 206 -17.02 14.11 -2.23
CA PHE A 206 -18.25 13.38 -1.93
C PHE A 206 -18.08 11.85 -2.06
N HIS A 207 -17.40 11.38 -3.12
CA HIS A 207 -17.19 9.96 -3.35
C HIS A 207 -15.89 9.43 -2.73
N PHE A 208 -15.04 10.27 -2.13
CA PHE A 208 -13.71 9.90 -1.66
C PHE A 208 -13.73 8.72 -0.70
N ARG A 209 -14.59 8.76 0.32
CA ARG A 209 -14.69 7.67 1.32
C ARG A 209 -15.06 6.33 0.66
N ARG A 210 -16.07 6.33 -0.22
CA ARG A 210 -16.52 5.11 -0.94
C ARG A 210 -15.42 4.64 -1.92
N GLY A 211 -14.78 5.57 -2.63
CA GLY A 211 -13.66 5.29 -3.53
C GLY A 211 -12.48 4.64 -2.81
N SER A 212 -12.04 5.18 -1.67
CA SER A 212 -10.97 4.58 -0.86
C SER A 212 -11.32 3.19 -0.35
N THR A 213 -12.58 2.94 0.05
CA THR A 213 -13.00 1.58 0.43
C THR A 213 -12.89 0.62 -0.74
N ILE A 214 -13.39 1.00 -1.93
CA ILE A 214 -13.28 0.17 -3.14
C ILE A 214 -11.83 -0.11 -3.49
N PHE A 215 -10.97 0.92 -3.43
CA PHE A 215 -9.54 0.84 -3.69
C PHE A 215 -8.87 -0.22 -2.81
N TYR A 216 -8.98 -0.09 -1.48
CA TYR A 216 -8.34 -1.03 -0.55
C TYR A 216 -8.96 -2.44 -0.55
N VAL A 217 -10.27 -2.57 -0.79
CA VAL A 217 -10.92 -3.88 -0.91
C VAL A 217 -10.44 -4.60 -2.17
N THR A 218 -10.33 -3.86 -3.28
CA THR A 218 -9.84 -4.41 -4.55
C THR A 218 -8.39 -4.86 -4.39
N ASP A 219 -7.54 -4.01 -3.81
CA ASP A 219 -6.13 -4.35 -3.52
C ASP A 219 -6.01 -5.63 -2.68
N GLY A 220 -6.79 -5.73 -1.60
CA GLY A 220 -6.82 -6.92 -0.75
C GLY A 220 -7.24 -8.20 -1.48
N ILE A 221 -8.29 -8.15 -2.31
CA ILE A 221 -8.76 -9.31 -3.09
C ILE A 221 -7.71 -9.77 -4.10
N PHE A 222 -7.15 -8.83 -4.87
CA PHE A 222 -6.16 -9.14 -5.90
C PHE A 222 -4.85 -9.64 -5.31
N THR A 223 -4.49 -9.18 -4.11
CA THR A 223 -3.34 -9.72 -3.37
C THR A 223 -3.50 -11.21 -3.09
N GLN A 224 -4.67 -11.61 -2.58
CA GLN A 224 -4.94 -13.03 -2.28
C GLN A 224 -4.95 -13.89 -3.54
N LEU A 225 -5.60 -13.41 -4.61
CA LEU A 225 -5.59 -14.09 -5.91
C LEU A 225 -4.19 -14.19 -6.49
N GLY A 226 -3.41 -13.12 -6.38
CA GLY A 226 -2.03 -13.06 -6.84
C GLY A 226 -1.14 -14.09 -6.17
N CYS A 227 -1.26 -14.25 -4.85
CA CYS A 227 -0.53 -15.28 -4.10
C CYS A 227 -0.92 -16.70 -4.53
N ILE A 228 -2.21 -16.96 -4.79
CA ILE A 228 -2.68 -18.27 -5.25
C ILE A 228 -2.14 -18.60 -6.65
N ILE A 229 -2.08 -17.62 -7.55
CA ILE A 229 -1.56 -17.79 -8.91
C ILE A 229 -0.05 -18.01 -8.87
N ALA A 230 0.67 -17.21 -8.08
CA ALA A 230 2.11 -17.28 -7.95
C ALA A 230 2.60 -18.56 -7.26
N GLY A 231 1.82 -19.14 -6.35
CA GLY A 231 2.19 -20.34 -5.61
C GLY A 231 1.92 -21.66 -6.33
N ARG A 232 1.38 -21.64 -7.55
CA ARG A 232 1.18 -22.82 -8.41
C ARG A 232 2.30 -22.97 -9.42
#